data_AF-A0A1F2SJ33-F1
#
_entry.id   AF-A0A1F2SJ33-F1
#
_cell.length_a   1.000
_cell.length_b   1.000
_cell.length_c   1.000
_cell.angle_alpha   90.00
_cell.angle_beta   90.00
_cell.angle_gamma   90.00
#
_symmetry.space_group_name_H-M   'P 1'
#
loop_
_entity.id
_entity.type
_entity.pdbx_description
1 polymer ?
#
loop_
_entity_poly.entity_id
_entity_poly.type
_entity_poly.pdbx_seq_one_letter_code
_entity_poly.pdbx_strand_id
1 'polypeptide(L)'
;MLPLVDAMPPLRGRPGRPVRKPALIQGDRAYDSQPHRDVLHRRGIRTQLAKRRTDHGSGLGRTRWVVERTLAWLHRFRRLAVRYERRACVHDAFLTLGCALVCWYFLKPVS
;
A
#
# COMPACT_ATOMS: atom_id res chain seq x y z
N MET A 1 0.36 5.53 -10.77
CA MET A 1 0.58 5.83 -9.34
C MET A 1 -0.29 6.99 -8.84
N LEU A 2 -0.39 8.10 -9.58
CA LEU A 2 -1.18 9.27 -9.15
C LEU A 2 -2.66 8.98 -8.86
N PRO A 3 -3.40 8.18 -9.67
CA PRO A 3 -4.80 7.88 -9.37
C PRO A 3 -4.99 7.18 -8.02
N LEU A 4 -4.03 6.35 -7.59
CA LEU A 4 -4.06 5.69 -6.28
C LEU A 4 -3.94 6.71 -5.14
N VAL A 5 -3.02 7.68 -5.29
CA VAL A 5 -2.82 8.73 -4.30
C VAL A 5 -4.05 9.64 -4.19
N ASP A 6 -4.69 9.92 -5.33
CA ASP A 6 -5.90 10.74 -5.38
C ASP A 6 -7.13 10.02 -4.81
N ALA A 7 -7.19 8.69 -4.93
CA ALA A 7 -8.24 7.86 -4.37
C ALA A 7 -8.05 7.52 -2.88
N MET A 8 -6.96 7.94 -2.23
CA MET A 8 -6.72 7.63 -0.83
C MET A 8 -7.82 8.25 0.06
N PRO A 9 -8.54 7.45 0.87
CA PRO A 9 -9.47 8.01 1.82
C PRO A 9 -8.69 8.78 2.91
N PRO A 10 -9.35 9.70 3.63
CA PRO A 10 -8.74 10.35 4.79
C PRO A 10 -8.18 9.32 5.76
N LEU A 11 -6.88 9.43 6.08
CA LEU A 11 -6.23 8.53 7.01
C LEU A 11 -6.74 8.85 8.42
N ARG A 12 -7.52 7.93 9.00
CA ARG A 12 -7.91 7.99 10.41
C ARG A 12 -6.68 7.70 11.27
N GLY A 13 -6.54 8.43 12.37
CA GLY A 13 -5.37 8.35 13.23
C GLY A 13 -5.57 9.12 14.53
N ARG A 14 -4.51 9.73 15.04
CA ARG A 14 -4.55 10.52 16.28
C ARG A 14 -5.63 11.61 16.23
N PRO A 15 -6.22 12.01 17.37
CA PRO A 15 -7.18 13.11 17.44
C PRO A 15 -6.65 14.36 16.74
N GLY A 16 -7.44 14.94 15.84
CA GLY A 16 -7.08 16.12 15.05
C GLY A 16 -7.63 16.12 13.63
N ARG A 17 -7.21 17.10 12.82
CA ARG A 17 -7.61 17.22 11.40
C ARG A 17 -7.17 15.96 10.64
N PRO A 18 -8.09 15.21 9.99
CA PRO A 18 -7.74 14.02 9.24
C PRO A 18 -6.69 14.32 8.18
N VAL A 19 -5.61 13.54 8.18
CA VAL A 19 -4.55 13.67 7.18
C VAL A 19 -5.09 13.14 5.85
N ARG A 20 -5.25 14.04 4.87
CA ARG A 20 -5.76 13.70 3.54
C ARG A 20 -4.66 13.31 2.54
N LYS A 21 -3.39 13.55 2.87
CA LYS A 21 -2.26 13.30 1.95
C LYS A 21 -1.07 12.71 2.72
N PRO A 22 -0.42 11.66 2.20
CA PRO A 22 0.76 11.10 2.84
C PRO A 22 1.95 12.07 2.75
N ALA A 23 2.78 12.12 3.80
CA ALA A 23 4.00 12.92 3.79
C ALA A 23 5.15 12.28 2.97
N LEU A 24 5.05 10.97 2.72
CA LEU A 24 6.05 10.16 2.01
C LEU A 24 5.34 9.02 1.28
N ILE A 25 5.73 8.79 0.02
CA ILE A 25 5.36 7.60 -0.74
C ILE A 25 6.60 6.74 -0.93
N GLN A 26 6.49 5.50 -0.48
CA GLN A 26 7.48 4.46 -0.68
C GLN A 26 6.98 3.49 -1.74
N GLY A 27 7.90 2.94 -2.55
CA GLY A 27 7.52 1.99 -3.58
C GLY A 27 8.71 1.41 -4.33
N ASP A 28 8.45 0.32 -5.03
CA ASP A 28 9.48 -0.45 -5.71
C ASP A 28 10.06 0.24 -6.94
N ARG A 29 11.22 -0.27 -7.37
CA ARG A 29 11.93 0.18 -8.58
C ARG A 29 11.07 0.17 -9.84
N ALA A 30 10.09 -0.72 -9.90
CA ALA A 30 9.15 -0.78 -11.02
C ALA A 30 8.35 0.51 -11.20
N TYR A 31 8.12 1.27 -10.11
CA TYR A 31 7.38 2.54 -10.10
C TYR A 31 8.26 3.77 -10.36
N ASP A 32 9.54 3.60 -10.67
CA ASP A 32 10.42 4.72 -10.98
C ASP A 32 9.94 5.49 -12.22
N SER A 33 9.63 6.77 -12.04
CA SER A 33 9.14 7.65 -13.08
C SER A 33 9.28 9.11 -12.65
N GLN A 34 10.11 9.87 -13.36
CA GLN A 34 10.37 11.28 -13.04
C GLN A 34 9.10 12.14 -13.10
N PRO A 35 8.22 12.03 -14.12
CA PRO A 35 6.97 12.80 -14.15
C PRO A 35 6.08 12.55 -12.92
N HIS A 36 6.00 11.31 -12.44
CA HIS A 36 5.26 11.00 -11.22
C HIS A 36 5.89 11.64 -9.99
N ARG A 37 7.22 11.64 -9.87
CA ARG A 37 7.93 12.32 -8.78
C ARG A 37 7.63 13.80 -8.78
N ASP A 38 7.75 14.47 -9.92
CA ASP A 38 7.55 15.92 -10.02
C ASP A 38 6.13 16.34 -9.63
N VAL A 39 5.12 15.56 -10.02
CA VAL A 39 3.73 15.82 -9.60
C VAL A 39 3.56 15.60 -8.09
N LEU A 40 4.16 14.57 -7.52
CA LEU A 40 4.08 14.30 -6.08
C LEU A 40 4.81 15.35 -5.25
N HIS A 41 6.00 15.78 -5.67
CA HIS A 41 6.76 16.84 -5.02
C HIS A 41 6.03 18.19 -5.07
N ARG A 42 5.40 18.53 -6.20
CA ARG A 42 4.50 19.71 -6.30
C ARG A 42 3.31 19.66 -5.35
N ARG A 43 2.86 18.46 -4.98
CA ARG A 43 1.78 18.23 -4.00
C ARG A 43 2.28 18.18 -2.55
N GLY A 44 3.57 18.43 -2.30
CA GLY A 44 4.20 18.37 -0.98
C GLY A 44 4.48 16.95 -0.49
N ILE A 45 4.44 15.95 -1.38
CA ILE A 45 4.61 14.53 -1.04
C ILE A 45 6.02 14.10 -1.43
N ARG A 46 6.80 13.64 -0.45
CA ARG A 46 8.16 13.11 -0.70
C ARG A 46 8.08 11.73 -1.34
N THR A 47 9.08 11.36 -2.16
CA THR A 47 9.13 10.04 -2.80
C THR A 47 10.40 9.28 -2.40
N GLN A 48 10.22 8.02 -2.00
CA GLN A 48 11.29 7.05 -1.76
C GLN A 48 11.04 5.84 -2.65
N LEU A 49 11.35 6.03 -3.92
CA LEU A 49 11.26 5.02 -4.97
C LEU A 49 12.67 4.69 -5.42
N ALA A 50 13.01 3.41 -5.48
CA ALA A 50 14.31 2.99 -6.03
C ALA A 50 14.43 3.46 -7.48
N LYS A 51 15.55 4.09 -7.85
CA LYS A 51 15.80 4.41 -9.26
C LYS A 51 16.12 3.14 -10.04
N ARG A 52 15.69 3.09 -11.30
CA ARG A 52 16.11 2.05 -12.25
C ARG A 52 17.59 2.26 -12.59
N ARG A 53 18.33 1.18 -12.79
CA ARG A 53 19.76 1.20 -13.20
C ARG A 53 20.71 1.90 -12.21
N THR A 54 20.32 2.02 -10.94
CA THR A 54 21.22 2.44 -9.85
C THR A 54 21.42 1.30 -8.87
N ASP A 55 22.53 1.33 -8.12
CA ASP A 55 22.82 0.35 -7.07
C ASP A 55 21.67 0.19 -6.07
N HIS A 56 21.62 -0.98 -5.44
CA HIS A 56 20.59 -1.31 -4.45
C HIS A 56 20.64 -0.36 -3.26
N GLY A 57 19.54 0.32 -2.93
CA GLY A 57 19.61 1.30 -1.84
C GLY A 57 18.39 2.19 -1.60
N SER A 58 17.16 1.79 -1.91
CA SER A 58 16.00 2.64 -1.59
C SER A 58 15.69 2.75 -0.09
N GLY A 59 16.35 1.95 0.77
CA GLY A 59 16.01 1.85 2.20
C GLY A 59 14.67 1.16 2.48
N LEU A 60 14.00 0.65 1.44
CA LEU A 60 12.68 -0.01 1.55
C LEU A 60 12.71 -1.20 2.51
N GLY A 61 13.80 -1.97 2.56
CA GLY A 61 13.89 -3.19 3.38
C GLY A 61 13.50 -2.99 4.86
N ARG A 62 13.70 -1.78 5.41
CA ARG A 62 13.37 -1.48 6.81
C ARG A 62 11.88 -1.23 7.06
N THR A 63 11.13 -0.76 6.07
CA THR A 63 9.69 -0.44 6.19
C THR A 63 8.79 -1.39 5.41
N ARG A 64 9.35 -2.11 4.43
CA ARG A 64 8.63 -3.01 3.52
C ARG A 64 8.10 -4.26 4.21
N TRP A 65 8.70 -4.65 5.34
CA TRP A 65 8.27 -5.82 6.11
C TRP A 65 6.78 -5.76 6.50
N VAL A 66 6.22 -4.57 6.76
CA VAL A 66 4.80 -4.41 7.11
C VAL A 66 3.92 -4.82 5.92
N VAL A 67 4.26 -4.34 4.71
CA VAL A 67 3.54 -4.64 3.48
C VAL A 67 3.69 -6.12 3.12
N GLU A 68 4.92 -6.64 3.15
CA GLU A 68 5.21 -8.04 2.84
C GLU A 68 4.50 -8.99 3.82
N ARG A 69 4.48 -8.67 5.12
CA ARG A 69 3.74 -9.43 6.12
C ARG A 69 2.24 -9.42 5.85
N THR A 70 1.65 -8.27 5.52
CA THR A 70 0.23 -8.19 5.19
C THR A 70 -0.11 -9.01 3.93
N LEU A 71 0.73 -8.94 2.90
CA LEU A 71 0.58 -9.79 1.70
C LEU A 71 0.71 -11.28 2.03
N ALA A 72 1.65 -11.66 2.90
CA ALA A 72 1.80 -13.04 3.35
C ALA A 72 0.55 -13.55 4.09
N TRP A 73 -0.10 -12.72 4.91
CA TRP A 73 -1.38 -13.08 5.53
C TRP A 73 -2.48 -13.30 4.49
N LEU A 74 -2.59 -12.43 3.49
CA LEU A 74 -3.58 -12.57 2.42
C LEU A 74 -3.30 -13.83 1.57
N HIS A 75 -2.03 -14.17 1.33
CA HIS A 75 -1.64 -15.37 0.59
C HIS A 75 -1.95 -16.68 1.33
N ARG A 76 -2.27 -16.65 2.64
CA ARG A 76 -2.81 -17.84 3.31
C ARG A 76 -4.18 -18.24 2.74
N PHE A 77 -4.92 -17.30 2.16
CA PHE A 77 -6.16 -17.59 1.45
C PHE A 77 -5.81 -17.98 0.00
N ARG A 78 -5.96 -19.26 -0.34
CA ARG A 78 -5.56 -19.82 -1.66
C ARG A 78 -6.07 -19.02 -2.87
N ARG A 79 -7.28 -18.46 -2.80
CA ARG A 79 -7.88 -17.64 -3.87
C ARG A 79 -7.25 -16.25 -4.04
N LEU A 80 -6.51 -15.78 -3.04
CA LEU A 80 -5.76 -14.52 -3.06
C LEU A 80 -4.28 -14.74 -3.34
N ALA A 81 -3.73 -15.92 -3.02
CA ALA A 81 -2.35 -16.27 -3.34
C ALA A 81 -2.09 -16.34 -4.85
N VAL A 82 -3.04 -16.92 -5.58
CA VAL A 82 -3.03 -16.99 -7.05
C VAL A 82 -4.37 -16.46 -7.54
N ARG A 83 -4.32 -15.47 -8.42
CA ARG A 83 -5.53 -14.87 -8.99
C ARG A 83 -6.12 -15.79 -10.06
N TYR A 84 -7.07 -16.64 -9.66
CA TYR A 84 -7.88 -17.45 -10.57
C TYR A 84 -9.13 -16.71 -11.08
N GLU A 85 -9.55 -15.65 -10.40
CA GLU A 85 -10.77 -14.92 -10.74
C GLU A 85 -10.61 -14.11 -12.02
N ARG A 86 -11.42 -14.45 -13.03
CA ARG A 86 -11.48 -13.73 -14.32
C ARG A 86 -12.05 -12.31 -14.15
N ARG A 87 -12.97 -12.11 -13.20
CA ARG A 87 -13.61 -10.82 -12.93
C ARG A 87 -12.90 -10.08 -11.80
N ALA A 88 -12.55 -8.81 -12.05
CA ALA A 88 -11.89 -7.96 -11.06
C ALA A 88 -12.76 -7.72 -9.81
N CYS A 89 -14.08 -7.55 -9.97
CA CYS A 89 -15.00 -7.34 -8.85
C CYS A 89 -15.06 -8.53 -7.89
N VAL A 90 -14.97 -9.76 -8.42
CA VAL A 90 -14.97 -10.98 -7.60
C VAL A 90 -13.67 -11.08 -6.79
N HIS A 91 -12.54 -10.77 -7.43
CA HIS A 91 -11.25 -10.71 -6.74
C HIS A 91 -11.24 -9.65 -5.64
N ASP A 92 -11.80 -8.47 -5.92
CA ASP A 92 -11.90 -7.36 -4.96
C ASP A 92 -12.79 -7.71 -3.76
N ALA A 93 -13.88 -8.44 -3.98
CA ALA A 93 -14.73 -8.94 -2.90
C ALA A 93 -13.98 -9.95 -1.99
N PHE A 94 -13.22 -10.88 -2.57
CA PHE A 94 -12.38 -11.80 -1.77
C PHE A 94 -11.26 -11.08 -1.04
N LEU A 95 -10.64 -10.07 -1.66
CA LEU A 95 -9.61 -9.26 -1.02
C LEU A 95 -10.19 -8.54 0.19
N THR A 96 -11.35 -7.91 0.03
CA THR A 96 -12.07 -7.22 1.11
C THR A 96 -12.40 -8.18 2.26
N LEU A 97 -12.94 -9.37 1.95
CA LEU A 97 -13.24 -10.40 2.94
C LEU A 97 -11.97 -10.89 3.66
N GLY A 98 -10.88 -11.12 2.94
CA GLY A 98 -9.58 -11.51 3.50
C GLY A 98 -9.04 -10.46 4.47
N CYS A 99 -9.11 -9.18 4.10
CA CYS A 99 -8.75 -8.07 4.97
C CYS A 99 -9.61 -8.02 6.24
N ALA A 100 -10.93 -8.22 6.12
CA ALA A 100 -11.84 -8.25 7.28
C ALA A 100 -11.49 -9.38 8.25
N LEU A 101 -11.19 -10.58 7.75
CA LEU A 101 -10.76 -11.71 8.56
C LEU A 101 -9.41 -11.45 9.25
N VAL A 102 -8.44 -10.90 8.53
CA VAL A 102 -7.15 -10.51 9.11
C VAL A 102 -7.38 -9.51 10.26
N CYS A 103 -8.17 -8.46 10.04
CA CYS A 103 -8.54 -7.52 11.09
C CYS A 103 -9.23 -8.21 12.27
N TRP A 104 -10.18 -9.11 12.04
CA TRP A 104 -10.86 -9.87 13.09
C TRP A 104 -9.88 -10.69 13.96
N TYR A 105 -8.88 -11.31 13.35
CA TYR A 105 -7.89 -12.11 14.09
C TYR A 105 -6.90 -11.26 14.91
N PHE A 106 -6.59 -10.04 14.47
CA PHE A 106 -5.56 -9.19 15.10
C PHE A 106 -6.11 -8.07 15.99
N LEU A 107 -7.28 -7.54 15.68
CA LEU A 107 -7.95 -6.54 16.48
C LEU A 107 -8.67 -7.25 17.63
N LYS A 108 -7.96 -7.51 18.73
CA LYS A 108 -8.61 -7.93 19.96
C LYS A 108 -9.60 -6.85 20.40
N PRO A 109 -10.78 -7.20 20.94
CA PRO A 109 -11.59 -6.23 21.64
C PRO A 109 -10.73 -5.62 22.74
N VAL A 110 -10.68 -4.29 22.76
CA VAL A 110 -10.15 -3.56 23.91
C VAL A 110 -11.17 -3.77 25.02
N SER A 111 -10.90 -4.72 25.92
CA SER A 111 -11.61 -4.89 27.19
C SER A 111 -11.26 -3.77 28.16
#